data_AF-A0A1I2F634-F1
#
_entry.id   AF-A0A1I2F634-F1
#
_cell.length_a   1.000
_cell.length_b   1.000
_cell.length_c   1.000
_cell.angle_alpha   90.00
_cell.angle_beta   90.00
_cell.angle_gamma   90.00
#
_symmetry.space_group_name_H-M   'P 1'
#
loop_
_entity.id
_entity.type
_entity.pdbx_description
1 polymer ?
#
loop_
_entity_poly.entity_id
_entity_poly.type
_entity_poly.pdbx_seq_one_letter_code
_entity_poly.pdbx_strand_id
1 'polypeptide(L)'
;MIMSLIFNIWLILVQIYSYPYEKLTNIAKSAKNTTIFLKEHKIKDKNNKQTINPCDIYGQIYIEKDRRRATYLVYVEPENDYRAKLIVYKESSPLNADKEGLWYFVEQRAFADYTVCFVDDRSIADFIIYYTDKFHQAGCR
;
A
#
# COMPACT_ATOMS: atom_id res chain seq x y z
N MET A 1 -54.12 15.47 44.90
CA MET A 1 -53.82 14.44 43.88
C MET A 1 -52.85 14.88 42.77
N ILE A 2 -52.46 16.18 42.65
CA ILE A 2 -51.57 16.69 41.59
C ILE A 2 -50.07 16.68 41.98
N MET A 3 -49.75 16.75 43.27
CA MET A 3 -48.35 16.79 43.76
C MET A 3 -47.56 15.49 43.58
N SER A 4 -48.25 14.34 43.44
CA SER A 4 -47.59 13.04 43.26
C SER A 4 -47.15 12.76 41.82
N LEU A 5 -47.73 13.45 40.84
CA LEU A 5 -47.35 13.32 39.42
C LEU A 5 -46.09 14.14 39.11
N ILE A 6 -45.94 15.30 39.75
CA ILE A 6 -44.79 16.20 39.56
C ILE A 6 -43.52 15.60 40.19
N PHE A 7 -43.64 14.87 41.30
CA PHE A 7 -42.52 14.19 41.94
C PHE A 7 -41.98 13.02 41.10
N ASN A 8 -42.88 12.26 40.45
CA ASN A 8 -42.48 11.18 39.54
C ASN A 8 -41.87 11.70 38.23
N ILE A 9 -42.35 12.83 37.70
CA ILE A 9 -41.75 13.47 36.52
C ILE A 9 -40.35 14.01 36.85
N TRP A 10 -40.17 14.58 38.04
CA TRP A 10 -38.86 15.06 38.50
C TRP A 10 -37.86 13.90 38.73
N LEU A 11 -38.30 12.77 39.29
CA LEU A 11 -37.47 11.57 39.44
C LEU A 11 -37.01 10.99 38.09
N ILE A 12 -37.88 10.95 37.08
CA ILE A 12 -37.52 10.49 35.73
C ILE A 12 -36.49 11.43 35.09
N LEU A 13 -36.61 12.75 35.29
CA LEU A 13 -35.65 13.71 34.75
C LEU A 13 -34.28 13.64 35.47
N VAL A 14 -34.24 13.36 36.77
CA VAL A 14 -32.98 13.16 37.51
C VAL A 14 -32.19 11.95 37.01
N GLN A 15 -32.87 10.85 36.63
CA GLN A 15 -32.19 9.68 36.04
C GLN A 15 -31.64 9.92 34.63
N ILE A 16 -32.24 10.84 33.86
CA ILE A 16 -31.74 11.19 32.52
C ILE A 16 -30.52 12.13 32.61
N TYR A 17 -30.53 13.08 33.56
CA TYR A 17 -29.42 14.04 33.71
C TYR A 17 -28.13 13.46 34.32
N SER A 18 -28.21 12.29 34.95
CA SER A 18 -27.06 11.66 35.61
C SER A 18 -26.38 10.56 34.78
N TYR A 19 -26.72 10.43 33.49
CA TYR A 19 -26.04 9.48 32.61
C TYR A 19 -24.61 9.96 32.29
N PRO A 20 -23.57 9.16 32.59
CA PRO A 20 -22.17 9.58 32.50
C PRO A 20 -21.74 9.83 31.05
N TYR A 21 -21.36 11.08 30.75
CA TYR A 21 -20.88 11.59 29.44
C TYR A 21 -19.53 10.97 28.99
N GLU A 22 -18.89 10.18 29.84
CA GLU A 22 -17.53 9.69 29.64
C GLU A 22 -17.44 8.51 28.64
N LYS A 23 -18.55 7.81 28.38
CA LYS A 23 -18.56 6.63 27.47
C LYS A 23 -18.72 6.99 25.99
N LEU A 24 -19.19 8.20 25.67
CA LEU A 24 -19.40 8.65 24.29
C LEU A 24 -18.11 9.16 23.63
N THR A 25 -17.13 9.61 24.41
CA THR A 25 -15.87 10.18 23.89
C THR A 25 -14.92 9.11 23.35
N ASN A 26 -14.93 7.90 23.91
CA ASN A 26 -14.08 6.79 23.47
C ASN A 26 -14.55 6.19 22.14
N ILE A 27 -15.87 6.15 21.91
CA ILE A 27 -16.45 5.74 20.62
C ILE A 27 -16.18 6.81 19.56
N ALA A 28 -16.28 8.10 19.90
CA ALA A 28 -15.92 9.20 19.00
C ALA A 28 -14.41 9.26 18.68
N LYS A 29 -13.52 8.92 19.62
CA LYS A 29 -12.07 8.74 19.36
C LYS A 29 -11.81 7.54 18.45
N SER A 30 -12.48 6.41 18.68
CA SER A 30 -12.36 5.21 17.84
C SER A 30 -12.85 5.47 16.40
N ALA A 31 -13.99 6.14 16.23
CA ALA A 31 -14.51 6.50 14.91
C ALA A 31 -13.63 7.50 14.16
N LYS A 32 -13.02 8.48 14.85
CA LYS A 32 -12.04 9.40 14.23
C LYS A 32 -10.79 8.66 13.72
N ASN A 33 -10.35 7.63 14.44
CA ASN A 33 -9.22 6.80 14.02
C ASN A 33 -9.59 5.87 12.84
N THR A 34 -10.84 5.46 12.70
CA THR A 34 -11.33 4.68 11.55
C THR A 34 -11.57 5.55 10.31
N THR A 35 -11.96 6.82 10.47
CA THR A 35 -12.05 7.75 9.34
C THR A 35 -10.70 8.15 8.75
N ILE A 36 -9.59 7.95 9.48
CA ILE A 36 -8.24 8.07 8.90
C ILE A 36 -7.94 6.84 8.01
N PHE A 37 -8.39 5.65 8.43
CA PHE A 37 -8.20 4.39 7.68
C PHE A 37 -9.00 4.27 6.37
N LEU A 38 -10.17 4.90 6.26
CA LEU A 38 -10.97 4.86 5.03
C LEU A 38 -10.78 6.07 4.11
N LYS A 39 -9.99 7.07 4.52
CA LYS A 39 -9.68 8.25 3.67
C LYS A 39 -8.52 8.04 2.72
N GLU A 40 -7.85 6.89 2.75
CA GLU A 40 -6.86 6.49 1.75
C GLU A 40 -7.50 5.89 0.47
N HIS A 41 -8.78 6.16 0.23
CA HIS A 41 -9.30 6.10 -1.14
C HIS A 41 -8.68 7.23 -1.99
N LYS A 42 -7.44 6.95 -2.44
CA LYS A 42 -6.80 7.44 -3.68
C LYS A 42 -7.21 8.85 -4.12
N ILE A 43 -6.83 9.86 -3.35
CA ILE A 43 -6.45 11.13 -3.99
C ILE A 43 -5.00 10.91 -4.45
N LYS A 44 -4.82 10.43 -5.68
CA LYS A 44 -3.52 10.53 -6.36
C LYS A 44 -3.30 12.03 -6.60
N ASP A 45 -2.64 12.69 -5.66
CA ASP A 45 -2.09 14.02 -5.86
C ASP A 45 -1.13 13.94 -7.05
N LYS A 46 -1.59 14.37 -8.22
CA LYS A 46 -0.82 14.39 -9.48
C LYS A 46 0.49 15.20 -9.40
N ASN A 47 0.73 15.90 -8.29
CA ASN A 47 1.88 16.78 -8.08
C ASN A 47 2.78 16.35 -6.91
N ASN A 48 2.48 15.24 -6.21
CA ASN A 48 3.43 14.64 -5.29
C ASN A 48 4.05 13.43 -6.01
N LYS A 49 5.21 13.62 -6.64
CA LYS A 49 6.02 12.52 -7.17
C LYS A 49 6.48 11.72 -5.97
N GLN A 50 5.65 10.77 -5.53
CA GLN A 50 5.99 9.84 -4.46
C GLN A 50 7.34 9.24 -4.81
N THR A 51 8.30 9.38 -3.90
CA THR A 51 9.64 8.83 -4.08
C THR A 51 9.51 7.31 -4.12
N ILE A 52 9.57 6.74 -5.32
CA ILE A 52 9.53 5.30 -5.52
C ILE A 52 10.84 4.74 -4.98
N ASN A 53 10.75 3.78 -4.06
CA ASN A 53 11.88 2.99 -3.60
C ASN A 53 11.85 1.62 -4.29
N PRO A 54 12.78 1.34 -5.22
CA PRO A 54 12.80 0.06 -5.94
C PRO A 54 12.96 -1.17 -5.04
N CYS A 55 13.50 -1.01 -3.84
CA CYS A 55 13.72 -2.11 -2.89
C CYS A 55 12.41 -2.70 -2.34
N ASP A 56 11.34 -1.90 -2.31
CA ASP A 56 10.03 -2.34 -1.81
C ASP A 56 9.25 -3.14 -2.86
N ILE A 57 9.81 -3.29 -4.07
CA ILE A 57 9.21 -3.99 -5.21
C ILE A 57 9.82 -5.39 -5.27
N TYR A 58 9.16 -6.35 -4.64
CA TYR A 58 9.45 -7.78 -4.68
C TYR A 58 8.14 -8.58 -4.70
N GLY A 59 8.21 -9.90 -4.83
CA GLY A 59 7.01 -10.74 -4.89
C GLY A 59 6.58 -11.07 -6.31
N GLN A 60 5.26 -11.13 -6.51
CA GLN A 60 4.66 -11.55 -7.75
C GLN A 60 4.52 -10.37 -8.71
N ILE A 61 5.18 -10.46 -9.87
CA ILE A 61 5.27 -9.39 -10.86
C ILE A 61 4.52 -9.77 -12.12
N TYR A 62 3.58 -8.93 -12.54
CA TYR A 62 2.95 -9.06 -13.85
C TYR A 62 3.57 -8.09 -14.85
N ILE A 63 3.99 -8.63 -16.00
CA ILE A 63 4.53 -7.82 -17.10
C ILE A 63 3.38 -7.25 -17.91
N GLU A 64 3.22 -5.94 -17.86
CA GLU A 64 2.21 -5.20 -18.59
C GLU A 64 2.74 -4.70 -19.93
N LYS A 65 1.96 -4.90 -20.99
CA LYS A 65 2.34 -4.48 -22.36
C LYS A 65 2.07 -3.00 -22.62
N ASP A 66 1.04 -2.45 -21.98
CA ASP A 66 0.70 -1.04 -22.11
C ASP A 66 1.27 -0.24 -20.93
N ARG A 67 2.25 0.62 -21.21
CA ARG A 67 2.89 1.50 -20.22
C ARG A 67 1.87 2.29 -19.38
N ARG A 68 0.70 2.63 -19.94
CA ARG A 68 -0.35 3.41 -19.25
C ARG A 68 -1.09 2.60 -18.19
N ARG A 69 -1.01 1.27 -18.25
CA ARG A 69 -1.67 0.33 -17.34
C ARG A 69 -0.73 -0.25 -16.29
N ALA A 70 0.58 -0.02 -16.42
CA ALA A 70 1.58 -0.44 -15.46
C ALA A 70 1.64 0.49 -14.25
N THR A 71 2.02 -0.07 -13.11
CA THR A 71 2.33 0.72 -11.91
C THR A 71 3.70 1.36 -12.04
N TYR A 72 4.67 0.64 -12.60
CA TYR A 72 6.04 1.11 -12.79
C TYR A 72 6.57 0.88 -14.20
N LEU A 73 7.33 1.83 -14.71
CA LEU A 73 8.13 1.73 -15.92
C LEU A 73 9.56 1.37 -15.54
N VAL A 74 10.07 0.27 -16.08
CA VAL A 74 11.37 -0.27 -15.68
C VAL A 74 12.29 -0.40 -16.89
N TYR A 75 13.50 0.15 -16.77
CA TYR A 75 14.56 -0.09 -17.75
C TYR A 75 15.45 -1.23 -17.27
N VAL A 76 15.77 -2.17 -18.15
CA VAL A 76 16.69 -3.27 -17.84
C VAL A 76 18.06 -2.92 -18.38
N GLU A 77 19.06 -2.82 -17.49
CA GLU A 77 20.44 -2.59 -17.89
C GLU A 77 21.02 -3.89 -18.51
N PRO A 78 21.56 -3.84 -19.74
CA PRO A 78 21.96 -5.06 -20.45
C PRO A 78 23.35 -5.59 -20.08
N GLU A 79 24.27 -4.71 -19.66
CA GLU A 79 25.70 -5.07 -19.56
C GLU A 79 26.17 -5.34 -18.13
N ASN A 80 25.75 -4.50 -17.18
CA ASN A 80 26.23 -4.54 -15.80
C ASN A 80 25.23 -3.87 -14.86
N ASP A 81 25.48 -3.97 -13.56
CA ASP A 81 24.60 -3.51 -12.49
C ASP A 81 25.02 -2.15 -11.90
N TYR A 82 25.98 -1.43 -12.50
CA TYR A 82 26.50 -0.16 -11.94
C TYR A 82 25.42 0.93 -11.81
N ARG A 83 24.44 0.94 -12.71
CA ARG A 83 23.34 1.91 -12.73
C ARG A 83 22.03 1.37 -12.19
N ALA A 84 21.97 0.05 -11.95
CA ALA A 84 20.78 -0.59 -11.43
C ALA A 84 20.55 -0.16 -9.99
N LYS A 85 19.30 0.20 -9.69
CA LYS A 85 18.83 0.45 -8.32
C LYS A 85 18.40 -0.84 -7.64
N LEU A 86 18.08 -1.86 -8.43
CA LEU A 86 17.66 -3.16 -7.97
C LEU A 86 18.29 -4.25 -8.84
N ILE A 87 18.92 -5.23 -8.21
CA ILE A 87 19.39 -6.45 -8.86
C ILE A 87 18.30 -7.50 -8.66
N VAL A 88 17.77 -8.00 -9.77
CA VAL A 88 16.63 -8.91 -9.80
C VAL A 88 17.10 -10.33 -10.10
N TYR A 89 16.78 -11.26 -9.20
CA TYR A 89 16.82 -12.69 -9.45
C TYR A 89 15.40 -13.17 -9.75
N LYS A 90 15.24 -13.93 -10.84
CA LYS A 90 13.96 -14.50 -11.21
C LYS A 90 13.73 -15.80 -10.44
N GLU A 91 12.76 -15.76 -9.54
CA GLU A 91 12.33 -16.92 -8.78
C GLU A 91 11.49 -17.89 -9.61
N SER A 92 11.52 -19.16 -9.20
CA SER A 92 10.71 -20.23 -9.80
C SER A 92 9.42 -20.52 -9.02
N SER A 93 9.30 -19.99 -7.79
CA SER A 93 8.16 -20.17 -6.91
C SER A 93 7.74 -18.83 -6.30
N PRO A 94 6.43 -18.53 -6.20
CA PRO A 94 5.94 -17.30 -5.57
C PRO A 94 6.29 -17.23 -4.09
N LEU A 95 6.41 -18.39 -3.40
CA LEU A 95 6.74 -18.45 -1.98
C LEU A 95 8.19 -18.00 -1.68
N ASN A 96 9.06 -18.00 -2.69
CA ASN A 96 10.45 -17.58 -2.54
C ASN A 96 10.65 -16.10 -2.88
N ALA A 97 9.63 -15.41 -3.42
CA ALA A 97 9.75 -14.00 -3.80
C ALA A 97 9.42 -13.09 -2.60
N ASP A 98 10.08 -13.31 -1.46
CA ASP A 98 9.71 -12.73 -0.16
C ASP A 98 10.62 -11.59 0.32
N LYS A 99 11.73 -11.32 -0.39
CA LYS A 99 12.68 -10.25 -0.09
C LYS A 99 13.00 -9.41 -1.33
N GLU A 100 13.64 -8.26 -1.10
CA GLU A 100 14.08 -7.35 -2.15
C GLU A 100 14.90 -8.05 -3.25
N GLY A 101 14.60 -7.70 -4.49
CA GLY A 101 15.28 -8.26 -5.66
C GLY A 101 14.84 -9.68 -6.04
N LEU A 102 13.92 -10.32 -5.31
CA LEU A 102 13.35 -11.59 -5.72
C LEU A 102 12.00 -11.39 -6.40
N TRP A 103 11.96 -11.67 -7.70
CA TRP A 103 10.77 -11.49 -8.51
C TRP A 103 10.27 -12.83 -9.05
N TYR A 104 9.00 -13.13 -8.80
CA TYR A 104 8.29 -14.24 -9.45
C TYR A 104 7.33 -13.69 -10.49
N PHE A 105 7.51 -14.06 -11.76
CA PHE A 105 6.65 -13.54 -12.82
C PHE A 105 5.37 -14.36 -12.96
N VAL A 106 4.23 -13.68 -12.92
CA VAL A 106 2.91 -14.29 -13.10
C VAL A 106 2.31 -13.94 -14.45
N GLU A 107 1.50 -14.85 -15.00
CA GLU A 107 0.80 -14.65 -16.29
C GLU A 107 -0.51 -13.86 -16.15
N GLN A 108 -1.12 -13.88 -14.97
CA GLN A 108 -2.39 -13.20 -14.73
C GLN A 108 -2.18 -12.02 -13.79
N ARG A 109 -2.64 -10.84 -14.22
CA ARG A 109 -2.56 -9.60 -13.45
C ARG A 109 -3.17 -9.69 -12.06
N ALA A 110 -4.21 -10.51 -11.89
CA ALA A 110 -4.93 -10.65 -10.62
C ALA A 110 -4.08 -11.26 -9.49
N PHE A 111 -2.99 -11.96 -9.81
CA PHE A 111 -2.08 -12.57 -8.82
C PHE A 111 -0.86 -11.71 -8.52
N ALA A 112 -0.68 -10.58 -9.20
CA ALA A 112 0.51 -9.77 -9.05
C ALA A 112 0.36 -8.75 -7.92
N ASP A 113 1.42 -8.64 -7.12
CA ASP A 113 1.60 -7.56 -6.16
C ASP A 113 1.89 -6.24 -6.90
N TYR A 114 2.66 -6.32 -7.99
CA TYR A 114 3.05 -5.17 -8.81
C TYR A 114 2.91 -5.43 -10.32
N THR A 115 2.56 -4.39 -11.07
CA THR A 115 2.59 -4.42 -12.54
C THR A 115 3.72 -3.56 -13.08
N VAL A 116 4.57 -4.16 -13.90
CA VAL A 116 5.76 -3.52 -14.48
C VAL A 116 5.65 -3.53 -16.00
N CYS A 117 5.98 -2.40 -16.64
CA CYS A 117 6.19 -2.35 -18.08
C CYS A 117 7.67 -2.09 -18.35
N PHE A 118 8.31 -2.98 -19.11
CA PHE A 118 9.68 -2.76 -19.54
C PHE A 118 9.73 -1.73 -20.67
N VAL A 119 10.66 -0.78 -20.55
CA VAL A 119 10.86 0.29 -21.53
C VAL A 119 12.29 0.25 -22.05
N ASP A 120 12.46 0.65 -23.31
CA ASP A 120 13.77 0.67 -23.98
C ASP A 120 14.53 1.99 -23.77
N ASP A 121 13.85 3.02 -23.27
CA ASP A 121 14.44 4.33 -22.98
C ASP A 121 14.57 4.53 -21.47
N ARG A 122 15.81 4.67 -21.02
CA ARG A 122 16.14 4.91 -19.60
C ARG A 122 15.54 6.21 -19.07
N SER A 123 15.38 7.23 -19.91
CA SER A 123 14.93 8.56 -19.49
C SER A 123 13.47 8.61 -19.03
N ILE A 124 12.66 7.64 -19.47
CA ILE A 124 11.24 7.52 -19.12
C ILE A 124 10.97 6.48 -18.03
N ALA A 125 11.98 5.70 -17.64
CA ALA A 125 11.83 4.69 -16.60
C ALA A 125 11.74 5.34 -15.21
N ASP A 126 10.94 4.73 -14.34
CA ASP A 126 10.87 5.10 -12.93
C ASP A 126 12.15 4.68 -12.20
N PHE A 127 12.70 3.51 -12.56
CA PHE A 127 13.98 3.00 -12.06
C PHE A 127 14.61 1.97 -13.01
N ILE A 128 15.88 1.66 -12.74
CA ILE A 128 16.70 0.74 -13.53
C ILE A 128 16.92 -0.55 -12.74
N ILE A 129 16.77 -1.69 -13.39
CA ILE A 129 17.12 -3.00 -12.83
C ILE A 129 18.26 -3.65 -13.61
N TYR A 130 18.88 -4.65 -13.00
CA TYR A 130 19.77 -5.59 -13.68
C TYR A 130 19.40 -7.01 -13.28
N TYR A 131 19.37 -7.95 -14.23
CA TYR A 131 19.09 -9.35 -13.90
C TYR A 131 20.36 -10.07 -13.48
N THR A 132 20.24 -10.90 -12.44
CA THR A 132 21.29 -11.83 -12.03
C THR A 132 20.78 -13.27 -12.06
N ASP A 133 21.67 -14.21 -12.33
CA ASP A 133 21.44 -15.65 -12.18
C ASP A 133 21.83 -16.16 -10.78
N LYS A 134 22.33 -15.28 -9.91
CA LYS A 134 22.79 -15.62 -8.57
C LYS A 134 21.88 -15.00 -7.51
N PHE A 135 21.07 -15.83 -6.86
CA PHE A 135 20.15 -15.43 -5.79
C PHE A 135 20.78 -14.53 -4.70
N HIS A 136 22.02 -14.81 -4.29
CA HIS A 136 22.71 -14.05 -3.24
C HIS A 136 23.15 -12.64 -3.69
N GLN A 137 23.10 -12.34 -4.98
CA GLN A 137 23.38 -11.01 -5.52
C GLN A 137 22.11 -10.16 -5.67
N ALA A 138 20.94 -10.77 -5.53
CA ALA A 138 19.67 -10.06 -5.59
C ALA A 138 19.52 -9.10 -4.42
N GLY A 139 18.94 -7.93 -4.70
CA GLY A 139 18.67 -6.89 -3.71
C GLY A 139 19.06 -5.51 -4.19
N CYS A 140 19.09 -4.57 -3.26
CA CYS A 140 19.41 -3.17 -3.53
C CYS A 140 20.88 -2.83 -3.31
N ARG A 141 21.29 -1.71 -3.90
CA ARG A 141 22.60 -1.07 -3.70
C ARG A 141 22.48 0.38 -3.28
#